data_AF-G8TAJ3-F1
#
_entry.id   AF-G8TAJ3-F1
#
_cell.length_a   1.000
_cell.length_b   1.000
_cell.length_c   1.000
_cell.angle_alpha   90.00
_cell.angle_beta   90.00
_cell.angle_gamma   90.00
#
_symmetry.space_group_name_H-M   'P 1'
#
loop_
_entity.id
_entity.type
_entity.pdbx_description
1 polymer ?
#
loop_
_entity_poly.entity_id
_entity_poly.type
_entity_poly.pdbx_seq_one_letter_code
_entity_poly.pdbx_strand_id
1 'polypeptide(L)'
;MRIQKLIYLSLVIFLLTNKKSIAQNVNFSAKEDRLARLYSKMENHDSADVYSEKFENEFTSFIKNNPATLNYPFKKLSDSIFSFVHTSDDGNFRIYSWDSETGGTMHFYKVIYQWKANGKVFTSIPKFEETDPGYFCSKIFTVSIGIKPFYLAVTDGTYSSKDSRQSITCYSIEGNKLMDTVRLFRTKTKKLNSIDVSYDFFSVVDRPERPLELITYDDKLNIIYIPVVNDKDQVTKKNILYQLKDGYFEFIGIETGKRK
;
A
#
# COMPACT_ATOMS: atom_id res chain seq x y z
N MET A 1 27.48 -67.93 -25.67
CA MET A 1 26.04 -68.31 -25.70
C MET A 1 25.61 -68.45 -24.24
N ARG A 2 24.78 -67.61 -23.62
CA ARG A 2 23.60 -66.89 -24.08
C ARG A 2 23.53 -65.52 -23.39
N ILE A 3 23.50 -64.48 -24.22
CA ILE A 3 22.87 -63.19 -23.96
C ILE A 3 21.36 -63.44 -23.85
N GLN A 4 20.71 -62.76 -22.91
CA GLN A 4 19.27 -62.68 -22.60
C GLN A 4 18.99 -63.11 -21.17
N LYS A 5 19.13 -62.17 -20.24
CA LYS A 5 18.24 -62.08 -19.07
C LYS A 5 18.39 -60.69 -18.45
N LEU A 6 17.31 -59.92 -18.60
CA LEU A 6 16.92 -58.76 -17.80
C LEU A 6 17.67 -57.44 -18.04
N ILE A 7 17.51 -56.92 -19.26
CA ILE A 7 17.20 -55.50 -19.43
C ILE A 7 15.76 -55.31 -18.94
N TYR A 8 15.59 -55.14 -17.63
CA TYR A 8 14.37 -54.65 -16.98
C TYR A 8 14.81 -53.92 -15.70
N LEU A 9 15.66 -52.92 -15.86
CA LEU A 9 15.99 -51.94 -14.83
C LEU A 9 15.94 -50.54 -15.42
N SER A 10 14.87 -50.27 -16.16
CA SER A 10 14.51 -48.96 -16.68
C SER A 10 12.98 -48.91 -16.71
N LEU A 11 12.39 -47.92 -16.02
CA LEU A 11 10.96 -47.72 -15.72
C LEU A 11 10.38 -48.55 -14.55
N VAL A 12 10.63 -48.19 -13.28
CA VAL A 12 9.58 -48.05 -12.22
C VAL A 12 10.07 -47.20 -11.02
N ILE A 13 10.81 -46.11 -11.22
CA ILE A 13 10.96 -45.07 -10.17
C ILE A 13 10.92 -43.69 -10.85
N PHE A 14 9.81 -43.42 -11.55
CA PHE A 14 9.44 -42.07 -11.97
C PHE A 14 7.95 -41.81 -11.75
N LEU A 15 7.41 -42.44 -10.72
CA LEU A 15 6.04 -42.23 -10.27
C LEU A 15 6.07 -41.91 -8.79
N LEU A 16 5.55 -40.71 -8.48
CA LEU A 16 5.10 -40.24 -7.17
C LEU A 16 6.13 -39.55 -6.26
N THR A 17 6.71 -38.45 -6.75
CA THR A 17 6.56 -37.17 -6.02
C THR A 17 6.29 -36.04 -7.00
N ASN A 18 5.28 -36.20 -7.86
CA ASN A 18 4.45 -35.05 -8.18
C ASN A 18 3.76 -34.67 -6.87
N LYS A 19 4.42 -33.88 -6.02
CA LYS A 19 3.69 -32.92 -5.21
C LYS A 19 3.08 -31.95 -6.21
N LYS A 20 1.96 -32.37 -6.83
CA LYS A 20 0.89 -31.44 -7.14
C LYS A 20 0.62 -30.81 -5.79
N SER A 21 1.28 -29.69 -5.52
CA SER A 21 0.71 -28.69 -4.65
C SER A 21 -0.72 -28.59 -5.14
N ILE A 22 -1.67 -29.02 -4.31
CA ILE A 22 -3.06 -28.72 -4.54
C ILE A 22 -3.08 -27.20 -4.41
N ALA A 23 -2.77 -26.53 -5.52
CA ALA A 23 -3.23 -25.18 -5.74
C ALA A 23 -4.74 -25.36 -5.66
N GLN A 24 -5.31 -25.07 -4.49
CA GLN A 24 -6.69 -24.65 -4.44
C GLN A 24 -6.78 -23.64 -5.56
N ASN A 25 -7.55 -23.98 -6.60
CA ASN A 25 -7.77 -23.06 -7.71
C ASN A 25 -8.72 -22.01 -7.13
N VAL A 26 -8.20 -21.18 -6.24
CA VAL A 26 -8.96 -20.17 -5.54
C VAL A 26 -9.38 -19.22 -6.64
N ASN A 27 -10.67 -19.23 -6.93
CA ASN A 27 -11.24 -18.31 -7.89
C ASN A 27 -11.17 -16.91 -7.27
N PHE A 28 -10.09 -16.18 -7.56
CA PHE A 28 -9.83 -14.85 -7.02
C PHE A 28 -10.97 -13.89 -7.33
N SER A 29 -11.57 -13.99 -8.52
CA SER A 29 -12.73 -13.19 -8.89
C SER A 29 -13.94 -13.52 -8.02
N ALA A 30 -14.29 -14.80 -7.82
CA ALA A 30 -15.42 -15.15 -6.95
C ALA A 30 -15.18 -14.71 -5.48
N LYS A 31 -13.93 -14.76 -5.01
CA LYS A 31 -13.58 -14.28 -3.67
C LYS A 31 -13.66 -12.76 -3.57
N GLU A 32 -13.18 -12.03 -4.57
CA GLU A 32 -13.31 -10.59 -4.67
C GLU A 32 -14.79 -10.16 -4.70
N ASP A 33 -15.63 -10.84 -5.49
CA ASP A 33 -17.07 -10.60 -5.55
C ASP A 33 -17.73 -10.73 -4.18
N ARG A 34 -17.27 -11.72 -3.39
CA ARG A 34 -17.75 -11.92 -2.04
C ARG A 34 -17.29 -10.81 -1.11
N LEU A 35 -16.03 -10.39 -1.22
CA LEU A 35 -15.47 -9.28 -0.43
C LEU A 35 -16.18 -7.97 -0.74
N ALA A 36 -16.41 -7.65 -2.02
CA ALA A 36 -17.16 -6.46 -2.44
C ALA A 36 -18.59 -6.46 -1.88
N ARG A 37 -19.28 -7.62 -1.89
CA ARG A 37 -20.62 -7.76 -1.26
C ARG A 37 -20.61 -7.66 0.26
N LEU A 38 -19.51 -8.01 0.93
CA LEU A 38 -19.39 -7.80 2.37
C LEU A 38 -19.17 -6.32 2.66
N TYR A 39 -18.31 -5.67 1.88
CA TYR A 39 -18.03 -4.25 1.98
C TYR A 39 -19.29 -3.40 1.78
N SER A 40 -20.06 -3.65 0.72
CA SER A 40 -21.31 -2.90 0.45
C SER A 40 -22.37 -3.02 1.56
N LYS A 41 -22.23 -3.97 2.48
CA LYS A 41 -23.13 -4.11 3.64
C LYS A 41 -22.69 -3.30 4.85
N MET A 42 -21.43 -2.84 4.87
CA MET A 42 -20.92 -1.96 5.92
C MET A 42 -21.52 -0.55 5.83
N GLU A 43 -21.87 -0.11 4.61
CA GLU A 43 -22.56 1.16 4.36
C GLU A 43 -23.91 1.27 5.10
N ASN A 44 -24.46 0.14 5.56
CA ASN A 44 -25.60 0.13 6.46
C ASN A 44 -25.13 0.16 7.93
N HIS A 45 -25.17 1.36 8.53
CA HIS A 45 -24.64 1.65 9.87
C HIS A 45 -25.09 0.68 10.98
N ASP A 46 -26.31 0.14 10.94
CA ASP A 46 -26.84 -0.76 11.98
C ASP A 46 -26.10 -2.11 12.06
N SER A 47 -25.27 -2.44 11.08
CA SER A 47 -24.50 -3.69 11.05
C SER A 47 -23.05 -3.49 10.60
N ALA A 48 -22.57 -2.24 10.57
CA ALA A 48 -21.24 -1.89 10.09
C ALA A 48 -20.15 -2.71 10.80
N ASP A 49 -20.14 -2.74 12.14
CA ASP A 49 -19.15 -3.49 12.94
C ASP A 49 -19.09 -4.98 12.56
N VAL A 50 -20.26 -5.62 12.44
CA VAL A 50 -20.36 -7.06 12.13
C VAL A 50 -19.83 -7.36 10.73
N TYR A 51 -20.13 -6.51 9.75
CA TYR A 51 -19.66 -6.70 8.37
C TYR A 51 -18.19 -6.29 8.21
N SER A 52 -17.74 -5.27 8.94
CA SER A 52 -16.36 -4.81 9.02
C SER A 52 -15.46 -5.93 9.54
N GLU A 53 -15.80 -6.53 10.68
CA GLU A 53 -15.06 -7.65 11.25
C GLU A 53 -15.04 -8.86 10.29
N LYS A 54 -16.17 -9.19 9.66
CA LYS A 54 -16.24 -10.29 8.69
C LYS A 54 -15.37 -10.05 7.47
N PHE A 55 -15.41 -8.85 6.90
CA PHE A 55 -14.57 -8.49 5.76
C PHE A 55 -13.10 -8.51 6.14
N GLU A 56 -12.71 -7.87 7.25
CA GLU A 56 -11.32 -7.81 7.71
C GLU A 56 -10.74 -9.23 7.87
N ASN A 57 -11.45 -10.10 8.59
CA ASN A 57 -11.03 -11.49 8.79
C ASN A 57 -10.91 -12.25 7.47
N GLU A 58 -11.89 -12.09 6.58
CA GLU A 58 -11.88 -12.79 5.30
C GLU A 58 -10.83 -12.29 4.32
N PHE A 59 -10.64 -10.98 4.24
CA PHE A 59 -9.70 -10.35 3.34
C PHE A 59 -8.29 -10.65 3.81
N THR A 60 -8.01 -10.47 5.10
CA THR A 60 -6.74 -10.81 5.72
C THR A 60 -6.38 -12.27 5.52
N SER A 61 -7.32 -13.19 5.78
CA SER A 61 -7.10 -14.62 5.54
C SER A 61 -6.86 -14.93 4.07
N PHE A 62 -7.61 -14.29 3.16
CA PHE A 62 -7.43 -14.48 1.72
C PHE A 62 -6.05 -14.02 1.27
N ILE A 63 -5.64 -12.79 1.59
CA ILE A 63 -4.33 -12.23 1.23
C ILE A 63 -3.19 -13.08 1.82
N LYS A 64 -3.28 -13.44 3.11
CA LYS A 64 -2.25 -14.24 3.79
C LYS A 64 -2.06 -15.64 3.16
N ASN A 65 -3.13 -16.28 2.74
CA ASN A 65 -3.09 -17.64 2.20
C ASN A 65 -2.84 -17.70 0.69
N ASN A 66 -2.85 -16.56 -0.01
CA ASN A 66 -2.74 -16.52 -1.47
C ASN A 66 -1.66 -15.54 -1.94
N PRO A 67 -0.37 -15.88 -1.89
CA PRO A 67 0.76 -15.06 -2.37
C PRO A 67 0.58 -14.41 -3.74
N ALA A 68 -0.16 -15.04 -4.66
CA ALA A 68 -0.43 -14.51 -5.99
C ALA A 68 -1.34 -13.26 -5.97
N THR A 69 -1.99 -12.94 -4.85
CA THR A 69 -2.75 -11.70 -4.67
C THR A 69 -1.89 -10.45 -4.82
N LEU A 70 -0.56 -10.56 -4.67
CA LEU A 70 0.38 -9.46 -4.92
C LEU A 70 0.27 -8.91 -6.35
N ASN A 71 -0.17 -9.73 -7.31
CA ASN A 71 -0.33 -9.32 -8.71
C ASN A 71 -1.78 -9.37 -9.20
N TYR A 72 -2.73 -9.77 -8.34
CA TYR A 72 -4.14 -9.80 -8.72
C TYR A 72 -4.69 -8.37 -8.79
N PRO A 73 -5.43 -7.97 -9.85
CA PRO A 73 -5.77 -6.57 -10.05
C PRO A 73 -6.81 -5.99 -9.09
N PHE A 74 -7.65 -6.80 -8.42
CA PHE A 74 -8.70 -6.33 -7.52
C PHE A 74 -9.61 -5.22 -8.10
N LYS A 75 -10.07 -5.38 -9.35
CA LYS A 75 -10.86 -4.36 -10.05
C LYS A 75 -12.11 -3.91 -9.28
N LYS A 76 -12.88 -4.84 -8.73
CA LYS A 76 -14.16 -4.53 -8.05
C LYS A 76 -13.95 -3.87 -6.70
N LEU A 77 -12.88 -4.23 -5.98
CA LEU A 77 -12.54 -3.55 -4.74
C LEU A 77 -11.94 -2.17 -5.00
N SER A 78 -11.11 -2.01 -6.04
CA SER A 78 -10.53 -0.72 -6.41
C SER A 78 -11.50 0.26 -7.07
N ASP A 79 -12.62 -0.22 -7.62
CA ASP A 79 -13.70 0.63 -8.12
C ASP A 79 -14.57 1.22 -6.97
N SER A 80 -14.38 0.74 -5.73
CA SER A 80 -14.97 1.35 -4.53
C SER A 80 -14.13 2.55 -4.08
N ILE A 81 -14.78 3.64 -3.68
CA ILE A 81 -14.11 4.82 -3.11
C ILE A 81 -13.50 4.55 -1.72
N PHE A 82 -13.70 3.36 -1.16
CA PHE A 82 -13.32 3.03 0.21
C PHE A 82 -12.33 1.85 0.34
N SER A 83 -11.93 1.23 -0.77
CA SER A 83 -10.87 0.21 -0.76
C SER A 83 -9.80 0.54 -1.80
N PHE A 84 -8.56 0.55 -1.34
CA PHE A 84 -7.40 0.98 -2.12
C PHE A 84 -6.38 -0.14 -2.17
N VAL A 85 -5.93 -0.47 -3.38
CA VAL A 85 -4.93 -1.50 -3.63
C VAL A 85 -3.84 -0.90 -4.51
N HIS A 86 -2.74 -0.48 -3.89
CA HIS A 86 -1.62 0.13 -4.61
C HIS A 86 -0.41 -0.78 -4.61
N THR A 87 0.16 -0.97 -5.80
CA THR A 87 1.38 -1.76 -6.02
C THR A 87 2.47 -0.83 -6.49
N SER A 88 3.71 -1.03 -6.03
CA SER A 88 4.89 -0.41 -6.62
C SER A 88 5.02 -0.76 -8.10
N ASP A 89 5.66 0.12 -8.86
CA ASP A 89 5.80 -0.03 -10.32
C ASP A 89 6.57 -1.30 -10.71
N ASP A 90 7.47 -1.75 -9.85
CA ASP A 90 8.23 -2.99 -10.03
C ASP A 90 7.47 -4.27 -9.58
N GLY A 91 6.26 -4.13 -9.04
CA GLY A 91 5.41 -5.23 -8.58
C GLY A 91 5.89 -5.91 -7.30
N ASN A 92 6.91 -5.39 -6.62
CA ASN A 92 7.52 -6.07 -5.47
C ASN A 92 6.93 -5.65 -4.12
N PHE A 93 6.17 -4.57 -4.05
CA PHE A 93 5.53 -4.11 -2.82
C PHE A 93 4.10 -3.67 -3.09
N ARG A 94 3.18 -4.04 -2.19
CA ARG A 94 1.77 -3.68 -2.28
C ARG A 94 1.21 -3.35 -0.90
N ILE A 95 0.39 -2.31 -0.87
CA ILE A 95 -0.43 -1.94 0.28
C ILE A 95 -1.88 -2.13 -0.12
N TYR A 96 -2.59 -2.93 0.68
CA TYR A 96 -4.04 -3.00 0.67
C TYR A 96 -4.52 -2.13 1.82
N SER A 97 -5.54 -1.31 1.59
CA SER A 97 -6.15 -0.53 2.65
C SER A 97 -7.63 -0.34 2.40
N TRP A 98 -8.42 -0.23 3.47
CA TRP A 98 -9.85 0.01 3.36
C TRP A 98 -10.37 0.74 4.60
N ASP A 99 -11.48 1.44 4.43
CA ASP A 99 -12.24 2.00 5.55
C ASP A 99 -13.00 0.89 6.27
N SER A 100 -12.96 0.88 7.59
CA SER A 100 -13.72 -0.09 8.38
C SER A 100 -15.19 0.30 8.50
N GLU A 101 -15.57 1.55 8.16
CA GLU A 101 -16.93 2.10 8.27
C GLU A 101 -17.50 2.06 9.71
N THR A 102 -16.67 1.77 10.71
CA THR A 102 -17.05 1.78 12.14
C THR A 102 -16.84 3.15 12.77
N GLY A 103 -16.32 4.10 12.00
CA GLY A 103 -16.08 5.47 12.40
C GLY A 103 -17.32 6.37 12.22
N GLY A 104 -17.16 7.63 12.62
CA GLY A 104 -18.11 8.69 12.33
C GLY A 104 -17.47 9.67 11.35
N THR A 105 -17.27 10.91 11.80
CA THR A 105 -16.48 11.90 11.04
C THR A 105 -14.98 11.61 11.06
N MET A 106 -14.51 10.87 12.06
CA MET A 106 -13.21 10.22 12.08
C MET A 106 -13.36 8.82 11.49
N HIS A 107 -12.52 8.48 10.52
CA HIS A 107 -12.56 7.19 9.84
C HIS A 107 -11.46 6.28 10.39
N PHE A 108 -11.74 4.98 10.47
CA PHE A 108 -10.79 3.98 10.93
C PHE A 108 -10.41 3.08 9.77
N TYR A 109 -9.16 3.15 9.35
CA TYR A 109 -8.65 2.36 8.24
C TYR A 109 -7.86 1.15 8.72
N LYS A 110 -7.90 0.10 7.91
CA LYS A 110 -7.09 -1.10 8.08
C LYS A 110 -6.15 -1.24 6.90
N VAL A 111 -4.98 -1.84 7.13
CA VAL A 111 -3.99 -2.04 6.08
C VAL A 111 -3.37 -3.43 6.12
N ILE A 112 -2.95 -3.93 4.96
CA ILE A 112 -2.13 -5.14 4.82
C ILE A 112 -0.97 -4.80 3.90
N TYR A 113 0.24 -5.23 4.26
CA TYR A 113 1.41 -5.16 3.40
C TYR A 113 1.70 -6.52 2.80
N GLN A 114 1.98 -6.54 1.49
CA GLN A 114 2.62 -7.67 0.84
C GLN A 114 3.88 -7.23 0.12
N TRP A 115 4.95 -8.03 0.22
CA TRP A 115 6.16 -7.77 -0.53
C TRP A 115 6.82 -9.05 -1.03
N LYS A 116 7.49 -8.95 -2.16
CA LYS A 116 8.26 -10.04 -2.77
C LYS A 116 9.74 -9.88 -2.41
N ALA A 117 10.32 -10.94 -1.85
CA ALA A 117 11.76 -11.01 -1.62
C ALA A 117 12.25 -12.45 -1.80
N ASN A 118 13.43 -12.62 -2.40
CA ASN A 118 14.06 -13.93 -2.60
C ASN A 118 13.12 -14.98 -3.24
N GLY A 119 12.31 -14.55 -4.22
CA GLY A 119 11.36 -15.40 -4.93
C GLY A 119 10.10 -15.80 -4.14
N LYS A 120 9.91 -15.28 -2.92
CA LYS A 120 8.74 -15.54 -2.06
C LYS A 120 7.97 -14.25 -1.80
N VAL A 121 6.67 -14.37 -1.55
CA VAL A 121 5.84 -13.25 -1.09
C VAL A 121 5.62 -13.39 0.41
N PHE A 122 5.80 -12.28 1.11
CA PHE A 122 5.57 -12.14 2.53
C PHE A 122 4.39 -11.21 2.76
N THR A 123 3.70 -11.39 3.88
CA THR A 123 2.55 -10.58 4.28
C THR A 123 2.76 -10.10 5.71
N SER A 124 2.47 -8.83 5.97
CA SER A 124 2.41 -8.25 7.32
C SER A 124 1.09 -7.51 7.49
N ILE A 125 0.46 -7.68 8.65
CA ILE A 125 -0.78 -7.01 9.02
C ILE A 125 -0.44 -6.22 10.28
N PRO A 126 -0.21 -4.90 10.19
CA PRO A 126 0.06 -4.10 11.36
C PRO A 126 -1.15 -4.09 12.29
N LYS A 127 -0.88 -3.93 13.58
CA LYS A 127 -1.92 -3.67 14.58
C LYS A 127 -1.93 -2.18 14.86
N PHE A 128 -3.10 -1.58 14.74
CA PHE A 128 -3.35 -0.23 15.21
C PHE A 128 -3.90 -0.33 16.63
N GLU A 129 -3.52 0.63 17.48
CA GLU A 129 -4.16 0.81 18.79
C GLU A 129 -5.63 1.22 18.57
N GLU A 130 -6.52 0.96 19.52
CA GLU A 130 -7.97 1.25 19.36
C GLU A 130 -8.25 2.73 19.04
N THR A 131 -7.39 3.64 19.52
CA THR A 131 -7.52 5.08 19.29
C THR A 131 -6.80 5.57 18.04
N ASP A 132 -6.09 4.71 17.32
CA ASP A 132 -5.39 5.07 16.09
C ASP A 132 -6.32 4.85 14.88
N PRO A 133 -6.76 5.92 14.19
CA PRO A 133 -7.60 5.81 13.02
C PRO A 133 -6.90 5.15 11.83
N GLY A 134 -5.59 4.92 11.90
CA GLY A 134 -4.83 4.35 10.79
C GLY A 134 -4.85 5.28 9.58
N TYR A 135 -4.74 4.69 8.40
CA TYR A 135 -4.72 5.40 7.12
C TYR A 135 -5.04 4.46 5.96
N PHE A 136 -5.38 5.04 4.81
CA PHE A 136 -5.32 4.33 3.53
C PHE A 136 -4.11 4.77 2.71
N CYS A 137 -3.66 3.95 1.78
CA CYS A 137 -2.62 4.31 0.82
C CYS A 137 -3.26 4.76 -0.49
N SER A 138 -2.86 5.91 -1.00
CA SER A 138 -3.37 6.47 -2.27
C SER A 138 -2.37 6.36 -3.43
N LYS A 139 -1.08 6.17 -3.12
CA LYS A 139 -0.03 6.03 -4.13
C LYS A 139 1.21 5.34 -3.56
N ILE A 140 1.94 4.63 -4.41
CA ILE A 140 3.31 4.18 -4.13
C ILE A 140 4.18 4.61 -5.29
N PHE A 141 5.22 5.40 -5.02
CA PHE A 141 6.24 5.73 -6.00
C PHE A 141 7.46 4.82 -5.82
N THR A 142 8.01 4.30 -6.91
CA THR A 142 9.23 3.49 -6.86
C THR A 142 10.44 4.34 -7.20
N VAL A 143 11.42 4.42 -6.29
CA VAL A 143 12.64 5.21 -6.46
C VAL A 143 13.84 4.31 -6.35
N SER A 144 14.73 4.33 -7.35
CA SER A 144 15.97 3.56 -7.30
C SER A 144 17.14 4.46 -6.88
N ILE A 145 17.86 4.06 -5.84
CA ILE A 145 19.12 4.69 -5.43
C ILE A 145 20.23 3.66 -5.66
N GLY A 146 21.00 3.86 -6.72
CA GLY A 146 21.86 2.82 -7.25
C GLY A 146 21.02 1.63 -7.73
N ILE A 147 21.35 0.43 -7.27
CA ILE A 147 20.61 -0.81 -7.59
C ILE A 147 19.47 -1.11 -6.61
N LYS A 148 19.33 -0.35 -5.52
CA LYS A 148 18.37 -0.64 -4.45
C LYS A 148 17.07 0.14 -4.69
N PRO A 149 15.91 -0.53 -4.80
CA PRO A 149 14.62 0.13 -4.83
C PRO A 149 14.20 0.58 -3.44
N PHE A 150 13.54 1.72 -3.39
CA PHE A 150 12.83 2.29 -2.26
C PHE A 150 11.41 2.63 -2.70
N TYR A 151 10.46 2.48 -1.80
CA TYR A 151 9.05 2.68 -2.09
C TYR A 151 8.52 3.82 -1.24
N LEU A 152 8.08 4.89 -1.87
CA LEU A 152 7.51 6.05 -1.20
C LEU A 152 5.99 5.92 -1.24
N ALA A 153 5.40 5.43 -0.15
CA ALA A 153 3.95 5.31 -0.05
C ALA A 153 3.35 6.64 0.43
N VAL A 154 2.40 7.17 -0.33
CA VAL A 154 1.54 8.27 0.10
C VAL A 154 0.33 7.67 0.81
N THR A 155 0.09 8.16 2.03
CA THR A 155 -0.97 7.65 2.90
C THR A 155 -1.82 8.79 3.45
N ASP A 156 -3.10 8.54 3.62
CA ASP A 156 -4.12 9.51 3.93
C ASP A 156 -4.92 9.07 5.17
N GLY A 157 -5.14 9.99 6.11
CA GLY A 157 -5.90 9.76 7.32
C GLY A 157 -6.96 10.85 7.54
N THR A 158 -8.11 10.45 8.07
CA THR A 158 -9.27 11.31 8.33
C THR A 158 -9.59 11.29 9.82
N TYR A 159 -9.33 12.41 10.50
CA TYR A 159 -9.45 12.53 11.96
C TYR A 159 -10.72 13.26 12.39
N SER A 160 -11.31 14.04 11.49
CA SER A 160 -12.66 14.62 11.61
C SER A 160 -13.11 15.08 10.22
N SER A 161 -14.30 15.67 10.11
CA SER A 161 -14.74 16.33 8.86
C SER A 161 -13.82 17.47 8.42
N LYS A 162 -13.04 18.03 9.35
CA LYS A 162 -12.07 19.10 9.10
C LYS A 162 -10.65 18.54 9.04
N ASP A 163 -10.27 17.70 10.00
CA ASP A 163 -8.87 17.38 10.25
C ASP A 163 -8.45 16.18 9.42
N SER A 164 -7.53 16.42 8.48
CA SER A 164 -6.97 15.39 7.60
C SER A 164 -5.45 15.40 7.67
N ARG A 165 -4.84 14.28 7.28
CA ARG A 165 -3.38 14.18 7.11
C ARG A 165 -3.06 13.43 5.84
N GLN A 166 -2.09 13.93 5.10
CA GLN A 166 -1.39 13.14 4.08
C GLN A 166 0.07 13.00 4.48
N SER A 167 0.62 11.82 4.32
CA SER A 167 2.00 11.51 4.68
C SER A 167 2.70 10.82 3.52
N ILE A 168 4.02 10.95 3.43
CA ILE A 168 4.85 10.14 2.54
C ILE A 168 5.88 9.39 3.36
N THR A 169 5.83 8.06 3.32
CA THR A 169 6.67 7.17 4.12
C THR A 169 7.55 6.32 3.23
N CYS A 170 8.83 6.24 3.58
CA CYS A 170 9.81 5.44 2.86
C CYS A 170 9.86 4.01 3.39
N TYR A 171 9.65 3.07 2.48
CA TYR A 171 9.86 1.65 2.70
C TYR A 171 11.05 1.13 1.89
N SER A 172 11.71 0.09 2.38
CA SER A 172 12.62 -0.73 1.59
C SER A 172 12.46 -2.21 1.96
N ILE A 173 12.92 -3.09 1.08
CA ILE A 173 12.96 -4.53 1.35
C ILE A 173 14.41 -4.91 1.66
N GLU A 174 14.64 -5.47 2.84
CA GLU A 174 15.97 -5.92 3.30
C GLU A 174 15.93 -7.39 3.69
N GLY A 175 16.61 -8.23 2.90
CA GLY A 175 16.47 -9.67 3.03
C GLY A 175 15.02 -10.09 2.81
N ASN A 176 14.36 -10.62 3.84
CA ASN A 176 12.95 -11.03 3.80
C ASN A 176 12.01 -10.04 4.51
N LYS A 177 12.51 -8.88 4.97
CA LYS A 177 11.74 -7.93 5.78
C LYS A 177 11.39 -6.68 4.99
N LEU A 178 10.21 -6.16 5.24
CA LEU A 178 9.83 -4.80 4.87
C LEU A 178 10.30 -3.86 5.99
N MET A 179 11.06 -2.83 5.63
CA MET A 179 11.62 -1.84 6.55
C MET A 179 10.95 -0.50 6.30
N ASP A 180 10.30 0.05 7.31
CA ASP A 180 9.64 1.37 7.32
C ASP A 180 10.44 2.44 8.08
N THR A 181 11.64 2.08 8.55
CA THR A 181 12.53 2.93 9.36
C THR A 181 13.62 3.63 8.54
N VAL A 182 13.61 3.47 7.22
CA VAL A 182 14.64 4.02 6.33
C VAL A 182 14.52 5.54 6.26
N ARG A 183 15.54 6.25 6.73
CA ARG A 183 15.54 7.72 6.81
C ARG A 183 16.06 8.39 5.54
N LEU A 184 15.24 8.42 4.48
CA LEU A 184 15.60 9.05 3.19
C LEU A 184 15.40 10.56 3.14
N PHE A 185 14.50 11.13 3.94
CA PHE A 185 14.19 12.55 3.88
C PHE A 185 15.14 13.34 4.78
N ARG A 186 15.97 14.19 4.18
CA ARG A 186 16.92 15.03 4.89
C ARG A 186 16.38 16.45 4.99
N THR A 187 16.01 16.84 6.21
CA THR A 187 15.73 18.23 6.54
C THR A 187 17.04 18.94 6.92
N LYS A 188 16.97 20.24 7.20
CA LYS A 188 18.12 21.00 7.72
C LYS A 188 18.67 20.45 9.06
N THR A 189 17.85 19.76 9.85
CA THR A 189 18.18 19.37 11.23
C THR A 189 18.10 17.88 11.50
N LYS A 190 17.34 17.10 10.71
CA LYS A 190 17.09 15.69 10.96
C LYS A 190 16.94 14.89 9.67
N LYS A 191 17.22 13.60 9.76
CA LYS A 191 16.82 12.61 8.76
C LYS A 191 15.54 11.93 9.23
N LEU A 192 14.57 11.82 8.34
CA LEU A 192 13.24 11.26 8.61
C LEU A 192 12.96 10.11 7.65
N ASN A 193 12.17 9.15 8.12
CA ASN A 193 11.59 8.08 7.30
C ASN A 193 10.21 8.45 6.74
N SER A 194 9.55 9.44 7.30
CA SER A 194 8.30 10.01 6.79
C SER A 194 8.28 11.54 6.83
N ILE A 195 7.39 12.13 6.03
CA ILE A 195 6.98 13.53 6.14
C ILE A 195 5.46 13.53 6.24
N ASP A 196 4.94 14.13 7.31
CA ASP A 196 3.50 14.20 7.58
C ASP A 196 3.01 15.64 7.38
N VAL A 197 1.85 15.79 6.73
CA VAL A 197 1.17 17.07 6.53
C VAL A 197 -0.26 16.96 7.01
N SER A 198 -0.54 17.53 8.18
CA SER A 198 -1.91 17.76 8.64
C SER A 198 -2.48 19.03 8.00
N TYR A 199 -3.76 19.00 7.63
CA TYR A 199 -4.44 20.13 7.00
C TYR A 199 -5.96 20.11 7.26
N ASP A 200 -6.58 21.28 7.09
CA ASP A 200 -8.01 21.49 7.06
C ASP A 200 -8.57 21.05 5.69
N PHE A 201 -9.35 19.98 5.67
CA PHE A 201 -9.98 19.41 4.47
C PHE A 201 -10.85 20.42 3.72
N PHE A 202 -11.49 21.37 4.40
CA PHE A 202 -12.29 22.41 3.74
C PHE A 202 -11.44 23.36 2.91
N SER A 203 -10.13 23.42 3.12
CA SER A 203 -9.21 24.20 2.27
C SER A 203 -8.96 23.56 0.90
N VAL A 204 -9.37 22.31 0.71
CA VAL A 204 -9.11 21.51 -0.51
C VAL A 204 -10.37 20.87 -1.09
N VAL A 205 -11.54 21.11 -0.51
CA VAL A 205 -12.81 20.47 -0.93
C VAL A 205 -13.15 20.71 -2.41
N ASP A 206 -12.83 21.89 -2.94
CA ASP A 206 -13.12 22.29 -4.33
C ASP A 206 -12.22 21.61 -5.38
N ARG A 207 -11.18 20.88 -4.94
CA ARG A 207 -10.33 20.11 -5.84
C ARG A 207 -11.12 18.95 -6.44
N PRO A 208 -11.06 18.70 -7.75
CA PRO A 208 -11.80 17.60 -8.37
C PRO A 208 -11.15 16.23 -8.15
N GLU A 209 -9.83 16.15 -7.91
CA GLU A 209 -9.11 14.89 -7.77
C GLU A 209 -9.48 14.12 -6.49
N ARG A 210 -9.76 12.82 -6.62
CA ARG A 210 -10.02 11.89 -5.51
C ARG A 210 -9.37 10.53 -5.78
N PRO A 211 -8.57 9.98 -4.86
CA PRO A 211 -8.02 10.60 -3.65
C PRO A 211 -7.27 11.91 -3.92
N LEU A 212 -7.11 12.75 -2.89
CA LEU A 212 -6.40 14.02 -3.02
C LEU A 212 -4.92 13.77 -3.30
N GLU A 213 -4.36 14.41 -4.32
CA GLU A 213 -2.94 14.30 -4.68
C GLU A 213 -2.16 15.54 -4.21
N LEU A 214 -2.06 15.77 -2.89
CA LEU A 214 -1.32 16.93 -2.36
C LEU A 214 0.19 16.70 -2.38
N ILE A 215 0.63 15.53 -1.89
CA ILE A 215 2.01 15.05 -1.97
C ILE A 215 2.18 14.29 -3.27
N THR A 216 3.15 14.73 -4.07
CA THR A 216 3.43 14.14 -5.39
C THR A 216 4.92 14.00 -5.62
N TYR A 217 5.30 13.14 -6.57
CA TYR A 217 6.67 12.92 -6.97
C TYR A 217 6.81 13.03 -8.49
N ASP A 218 7.80 13.81 -8.92
CA ASP A 218 8.24 13.91 -10.31
C ASP A 218 9.46 13.02 -10.48
N ASP A 219 9.30 11.92 -11.22
CA ASP A 219 10.33 10.90 -11.47
C ASP A 219 11.46 11.42 -12.37
N LYS A 220 11.15 12.28 -13.33
CA LYS A 220 12.13 12.88 -14.25
C LYS A 220 13.07 13.84 -13.53
N LEU A 221 12.51 14.66 -12.65
CA LEU A 221 13.27 15.65 -11.87
C LEU A 221 13.80 15.08 -10.54
N ASN A 222 13.29 13.92 -10.14
CA ASN A 222 13.47 13.32 -8.82
C ASN A 222 13.10 14.28 -7.68
N ILE A 223 11.97 14.98 -7.82
CA ILE A 223 11.50 15.96 -6.85
C ILE A 223 10.19 15.49 -6.21
N ILE A 224 10.16 15.49 -4.89
CA ILE A 224 8.94 15.36 -4.10
C ILE A 224 8.43 16.75 -3.77
N TYR A 225 7.15 16.95 -3.99
CA TYR A 225 6.42 18.17 -3.69
C TYR A 225 5.57 17.91 -2.45
N ILE A 226 5.87 18.62 -1.37
CA ILE A 226 5.10 18.58 -0.12
C ILE A 226 4.31 19.89 -0.02
N PRO A 227 2.99 19.86 0.13
CA PRO A 227 2.19 21.08 0.23
C PRO A 227 2.59 21.91 1.45
N VAL A 228 2.62 23.23 1.30
CA VAL A 228 2.76 24.15 2.44
C VAL A 228 1.39 24.44 3.01
N VAL A 229 1.27 24.27 4.33
CA VAL A 229 0.07 24.59 5.12
C VAL A 229 0.34 25.87 5.91
N ASN A 230 -0.66 26.77 5.99
CA ASN A 230 -0.55 28.03 6.73
C ASN A 230 -0.87 27.87 8.23
N ASP A 231 -0.84 28.97 8.96
CA ASP A 231 -1.16 29.06 10.40
C ASP A 231 -2.62 28.72 10.76
N LYS A 232 -3.49 28.57 9.75
CA LYS A 232 -4.90 28.17 9.88
C LYS A 232 -5.16 26.75 9.38
N ASP A 233 -4.10 25.95 9.22
CA ASP A 233 -4.13 24.60 8.68
C ASP A 233 -4.61 24.50 7.21
N GLN A 234 -4.64 25.61 6.47
CA GLN A 234 -5.11 25.61 5.08
C GLN A 234 -3.97 25.27 4.11
N VAL A 235 -4.23 24.36 3.18
CA VAL A 235 -3.31 24.05 2.09
C VAL A 235 -3.15 25.28 1.20
N THR A 236 -1.92 25.74 1.04
CA THR A 236 -1.60 26.89 0.19
C THR A 236 -1.28 26.45 -1.25
N LYS A 237 -0.95 27.41 -2.11
CA LYS A 237 -0.48 27.15 -3.49
C LYS A 237 1.02 26.80 -3.56
N LYS A 238 1.73 26.80 -2.42
CA LYS A 238 3.18 26.60 -2.37
C LYS A 238 3.51 25.16 -2.01
N ASN A 239 4.66 24.69 -2.47
CA ASN A 239 5.20 23.38 -2.11
C ASN A 239 6.63 23.50 -1.57
N ILE A 240 6.94 22.76 -0.51
CA ILE A 240 8.30 22.45 -0.10
C ILE A 240 8.83 21.38 -1.05
N LEU A 241 10.01 21.62 -1.61
CA LEU A 241 10.63 20.73 -2.59
C LEU A 241 11.75 19.93 -1.95
N TYR A 242 11.69 18.60 -2.12
CA TYR A 242 12.78 17.69 -1.77
C TYR A 242 13.30 17.00 -3.02
N GLN A 243 14.57 17.18 -3.36
CA GLN A 243 15.19 16.55 -4.53
C GLN A 243 16.12 15.42 -4.12
N LEU A 244 16.09 14.31 -4.85
CA LEU A 244 17.02 13.21 -4.64
C LEU A 244 18.44 13.63 -5.05
N LYS A 245 19.35 13.73 -4.08
CA LYS A 245 20.78 14.00 -4.25
C LYS A 245 21.58 13.14 -3.30
N ASP A 246 22.70 12.58 -3.77
CA ASP A 246 23.63 11.78 -2.99
C ASP A 246 22.96 10.66 -2.15
N GLY A 247 21.88 10.07 -2.69
CA GLY A 247 21.11 9.01 -2.05
C GLY A 247 20.10 9.45 -0.99
N TYR A 248 19.76 10.74 -0.91
CA TYR A 248 18.76 11.29 0.01
C TYR A 248 17.86 12.30 -0.69
N PHE A 249 16.62 12.40 -0.24
CA PHE A 249 15.74 13.50 -0.62
C PHE A 249 16.06 14.72 0.25
N GLU A 250 16.71 15.71 -0.34
CA GLU A 250 17.18 16.91 0.35
C GLU A 250 16.27 18.10 0.07
N PHE A 251 15.96 18.89 1.11
CA PHE A 251 15.25 20.15 0.93
C PHE A 251 16.04 21.09 0.01
N ILE A 252 15.42 21.54 -1.09
CA ILE A 252 16.04 22.48 -2.04
C ILE A 252 15.37 23.86 -2.07
N GLY A 253 14.16 24.00 -1.52
CA GLY A 253 13.47 25.28 -1.52
C GLY A 253 11.95 25.17 -1.38
N ILE A 254 11.28 26.31 -1.55
CA ILE A 254 9.81 26.41 -1.57
C ILE A 254 9.41 26.99 -2.92
N GLU A 255 8.61 26.25 -3.68
CA GLU A 255 8.01 26.72 -4.92
C GLU A 255 6.85 27.68 -4.62
N THR A 256 6.80 28.81 -5.33
CA THR A 256 5.78 29.85 -5.15
C THR A 256 4.74 29.93 -6.26
N GLY A 257 4.77 29.01 -7.24
CA GLY A 257 3.92 29.01 -8.44
C GLY A 257 2.76 28.02 -8.42
N LYS A 258 1.72 28.28 -9.22
CA LYS A 258 0.65 27.31 -9.51
C LYS A 258 1.18 26.23 -10.47
N ARG A 259 1.11 24.96 -10.07
CA ARG A 259 1.13 23.85 -11.03
C ARG A 259 -0.06 23.99 -11.98
N LYS A 260 0.19 23.83 -13.28
CA LYS A 260 -0.86 23.74 -14.30
C LYS A 260 -1.53 22.38 -14.25
#